data_AF-S9RK42-F1
#
_entry.id   AF-S9RK42-F1
#
_cell.length_a   1.000
_cell.length_b   1.000
_cell.length_c   1.000
_cell.angle_alpha   90.00
_cell.angle_beta   90.00
_cell.angle_gamma   90.00
#
_symmetry.space_group_name_H-M   'P 1'
#
loop_
_entity.id
_entity.type
_entity.pdbx_description
1 polymer ?
#
loop_
_entity_poly.entity_id
_entity_poly.type
_entity_poly.pdbx_seq_one_letter_code
_entity_poly.pdbx_strand_id
1 'polypeptide(L)'
;MSVKQWGITPPISTAPATEQENALNTALIDELKRQNLFESSAESERRIKVLDDLQRIATEFVKKVSLAKHMNEKMANEAGGKIFTYGSYRLGVYGPGSDIDTLLVVPKHVSRENFFQDLEPMLREREEITELASVPDAYVPIIKFKYFDISIDLIFARLSVPKVPRTLELSDNNLLKGVEERCILSLNGTRVTDQILQLVPNRAVFKHALRAVKFWAQRRAIYANVIGFPGGVAWAMMVARICQLYPNAVSSVIVAKFFRILHQWNWPQPILLKPIEDGPLQVRIWNPKLYPSDKAHRMPIITPAYPSMCATHNITPSTQAIILSEMVRAGEIADQIMVGSVGWSALFQKHDFFHRYKHYLMITAASKTAEGQLKWSGLVESKLRHLVTRLELVEAIALAHPFNKGFDKIHNCKSEEEAHQLASGISLDVASQTADLERLAADANGQNENEDEKEEKKIYPVYTTTFYIGLELEKKKGQPIKKLDISWPAQEFYELCKKWDRYDETQVNVFIKNTRNVNLPDEVFEPGEEKPKSSKKRSYNDAGNNNETMKRQKISTA
;
A
#
# COMPACT_ATOMS: atom_id res chain seq x y z
N MET A 1 4.49 -27.55 33.63
CA MET A 1 4.36 -27.31 32.18
C MET A 1 5.13 -26.04 31.85
N SER A 2 6.09 -26.07 30.94
CA SER A 2 6.80 -24.85 30.51
C SER A 2 5.83 -23.95 29.75
N VAL A 3 5.74 -22.67 30.15
CA VAL A 3 4.93 -21.69 29.43
C VAL A 3 5.53 -21.52 28.04
N LYS A 4 4.72 -21.68 26.99
CA LYS A 4 5.17 -21.52 25.60
C LYS A 4 5.72 -20.10 25.41
N GLN A 5 6.98 -20.00 25.03
CA GLN A 5 7.65 -18.75 24.69
C GLN A 5 7.14 -18.25 23.32
N TRP A 6 6.73 -16.98 23.26
CA TRP A 6 6.28 -16.32 22.04
C TRP A 6 7.30 -15.25 21.61
N GLY A 7 7.81 -15.36 20.39
CA GLY A 7 8.83 -14.44 19.89
C GLY A 7 10.21 -14.65 20.48
N ILE A 8 11.12 -13.72 20.17
CA ILE A 8 12.56 -13.82 20.51
C ILE A 8 12.93 -13.28 21.90
N THR A 9 11.98 -12.73 22.65
CA THR A 9 12.19 -12.22 24.02
C THR A 9 11.05 -12.65 24.93
N PRO A 10 11.26 -12.78 26.25
CA PRO A 10 10.17 -12.96 27.21
C PRO A 10 9.06 -11.90 27.06
N PRO A 11 7.81 -12.22 27.44
CA PRO A 11 6.72 -11.25 27.45
C PRO A 11 7.02 -10.12 28.44
N ILE A 12 6.55 -8.90 28.14
CA ILE A 12 6.64 -7.76 29.06
C ILE A 12 5.63 -7.93 30.20
N SER A 13 4.44 -8.43 29.89
CA SER A 13 3.41 -8.73 30.89
C SER A 13 2.58 -9.94 30.46
N THR A 14 2.26 -10.80 31.41
CA THR A 14 1.33 -11.92 31.26
C THR A 14 0.01 -11.66 32.00
N ALA A 15 -0.23 -10.44 32.48
CA ALA A 15 -1.46 -10.09 33.17
C ALA A 15 -2.68 -10.31 32.26
N PRO A 16 -3.77 -10.88 32.78
CA PRO A 16 -5.04 -10.92 32.06
C PRO A 16 -5.65 -9.52 31.97
N ALA A 17 -6.57 -9.34 31.03
CA ALA A 17 -7.31 -8.09 30.88
C ALA A 17 -8.25 -7.85 32.07
N THR A 18 -8.28 -6.61 32.55
CA THR A 18 -9.24 -6.11 33.55
C THR A 18 -10.64 -5.93 32.95
N GLU A 19 -11.67 -5.77 33.81
CA GLU A 19 -13.04 -5.50 33.35
C GLU A 19 -13.14 -4.22 32.52
N GLN A 20 -12.43 -3.15 32.92
CA GLN A 20 -12.37 -1.90 32.17
C GLN A 20 -11.75 -2.10 30.78
N GLU A 21 -10.63 -2.85 30.69
CA GLU A 21 -9.98 -3.15 29.41
C GLU A 21 -10.88 -3.99 28.49
N ASN A 22 -11.65 -4.93 29.06
CA ASN A 22 -12.65 -5.71 28.34
C ASN A 22 -13.80 -4.82 27.83
N ALA A 23 -14.29 -3.88 28.63
CA ALA A 23 -15.32 -2.92 28.18
C ALA A 23 -14.81 -2.03 27.04
N LEU A 24 -13.58 -1.51 27.14
CA LEU A 24 -12.92 -0.76 26.07
C LEU A 24 -12.69 -1.61 24.83
N ASN A 25 -12.45 -2.92 25.00
CA ASN A 25 -12.29 -3.85 23.89
C ASN A 25 -13.61 -4.06 23.12
N THR A 26 -14.73 -4.18 23.84
CA THR A 26 -16.06 -4.22 23.20
C THR A 26 -16.32 -2.93 22.43
N ALA A 27 -16.06 -1.77 23.04
CA ALA A 27 -16.21 -0.48 22.37
C ALA A 27 -15.32 -0.33 21.12
N LEU A 28 -14.11 -0.90 21.12
CA LEU A 28 -13.25 -0.95 19.95
C LEU A 28 -13.91 -1.76 18.82
N ILE A 29 -14.38 -2.96 19.14
CA ILE A 29 -15.00 -3.85 18.15
C ILE A 29 -16.26 -3.21 17.55
N ASP A 30 -17.08 -2.58 18.38
CA ASP A 30 -18.30 -1.90 17.92
C ASP A 30 -17.98 -0.69 17.04
N GLU A 31 -16.95 0.09 17.36
CA GLU A 31 -16.46 1.15 16.49
C GLU A 31 -15.96 0.59 15.15
N LEU A 32 -15.19 -0.50 15.14
CA LEU A 32 -14.71 -1.14 13.91
C LEU A 32 -15.89 -1.65 13.04
N LYS A 33 -16.97 -2.17 13.66
CA LYS A 33 -18.20 -2.53 12.95
C LYS A 33 -18.90 -1.32 12.36
N ARG A 34 -19.01 -0.22 13.12
CA ARG A 34 -19.62 1.04 12.67
C ARG A 34 -18.88 1.63 11.47
N GLN A 35 -17.57 1.42 11.38
CA GLN A 35 -16.72 1.82 10.25
C GLN A 35 -16.77 0.82 9.07
N ASN A 36 -17.71 -0.14 9.08
CA ASN A 36 -17.91 -1.16 8.06
C ASN A 36 -16.66 -2.01 7.76
N LEU A 37 -15.90 -2.36 8.81
CA LEU A 37 -14.66 -3.14 8.67
C LEU A 37 -14.85 -4.64 8.82
N PHE A 38 -16.08 -5.13 8.95
CA PHE A 38 -16.39 -6.55 8.98
C PHE A 38 -17.34 -6.86 7.83
N GLU A 39 -16.96 -7.86 7.05
CA GLU A 39 -17.80 -8.36 5.97
C GLU A 39 -19.03 -9.10 6.53
N SER A 40 -20.13 -9.08 5.78
CA SER A 40 -21.32 -9.86 6.13
C SER A 40 -21.09 -11.37 5.96
N SER A 41 -21.83 -12.18 6.71
CA SER A 41 -21.73 -13.65 6.60
C SER A 41 -22.05 -14.15 5.18
N ALA A 42 -23.00 -13.53 4.49
CA ALA A 42 -23.40 -13.90 3.13
C ALA A 42 -22.27 -13.65 2.10
N GLU A 43 -21.58 -12.51 2.20
CA GLU A 43 -20.43 -12.21 1.35
C GLU A 43 -19.26 -13.17 1.65
N SER A 44 -19.01 -13.49 2.93
CA SER A 44 -17.98 -14.46 3.30
C SER A 44 -18.28 -15.87 2.77
N GLU A 45 -19.53 -16.31 2.77
CA GLU A 45 -19.96 -17.56 2.12
C GLU A 45 -19.77 -17.52 0.60
N ARG A 46 -20.05 -16.38 -0.05
CA ARG A 46 -19.80 -16.19 -1.48
C ARG A 46 -18.30 -16.34 -1.81
N ARG A 47 -17.41 -15.77 -1.00
CA ARG A 47 -15.95 -15.93 -1.15
C ARG A 47 -15.50 -17.38 -1.02
N ILE A 48 -16.06 -18.13 -0.08
CA ILE A 48 -15.75 -19.57 0.09
C ILE A 48 -16.15 -20.34 -1.18
N LYS A 49 -17.36 -20.11 -1.70
CA LYS A 49 -17.83 -20.75 -2.94
C LYS A 49 -16.94 -20.41 -4.14
N VAL A 50 -16.55 -19.15 -4.29
CA VAL A 50 -15.62 -18.71 -5.35
C VAL A 50 -14.28 -19.43 -5.25
N LEU A 51 -13.72 -19.57 -4.04
CA LEU A 51 -12.45 -20.27 -3.84
C LEU A 51 -12.57 -21.79 -4.10
N ASP A 52 -13.66 -22.41 -3.70
CA ASP A 52 -13.92 -23.83 -3.98
C ASP A 52 -14.01 -24.07 -5.49
N ASP A 53 -14.67 -23.16 -6.23
CA ASP A 53 -14.77 -23.26 -7.68
C ASP A 53 -13.42 -23.01 -8.36
N LEU A 54 -12.71 -21.95 -7.95
CA LEU A 54 -11.38 -21.64 -8.47
C LEU A 54 -10.38 -22.79 -8.21
N GLN A 55 -10.52 -23.52 -7.10
CA GLN A 55 -9.74 -24.73 -6.84
C GLN A 55 -10.09 -25.87 -7.82
N ARG A 56 -11.35 -26.01 -8.26
CA ARG A 56 -11.72 -26.98 -9.30
C ARG A 56 -11.08 -26.58 -10.64
N ILE A 57 -11.22 -25.32 -11.03
CA ILE A 57 -10.60 -24.76 -12.25
C ILE A 57 -9.09 -25.02 -12.25
N ALA A 58 -8.41 -24.75 -11.14
CA ALA A 58 -6.98 -24.99 -10.99
C ALA A 58 -6.59 -26.46 -11.21
N THR A 59 -7.36 -27.41 -10.66
CA THR A 59 -7.10 -28.84 -10.84
C THR A 59 -7.38 -29.29 -12.28
N GLU A 60 -8.45 -28.78 -12.90
CA GLU A 60 -8.77 -29.05 -14.31
C GLU A 60 -7.70 -28.51 -15.26
N PHE A 61 -7.21 -27.30 -15.00
CA PHE A 61 -6.11 -26.69 -15.73
C PHE A 61 -4.84 -27.56 -15.67
N VAL A 62 -4.41 -27.98 -14.48
CA VAL A 62 -3.23 -28.84 -14.34
C VAL A 62 -3.44 -30.18 -15.05
N LYS A 63 -4.64 -30.77 -14.98
CA LYS A 63 -4.98 -31.99 -15.71
C LYS A 63 -4.88 -31.79 -17.22
N LYS A 64 -5.45 -30.71 -17.76
CA LYS A 64 -5.40 -30.36 -19.21
C LYS A 64 -3.96 -30.25 -19.71
N VAL A 65 -3.11 -29.49 -19.00
CA VAL A 65 -1.69 -29.36 -19.33
C VAL A 65 -0.95 -30.70 -19.21
N SER A 66 -1.29 -31.52 -18.22
CA SER A 66 -0.68 -32.85 -18.03
C SER A 66 -0.97 -33.78 -19.22
N LEU A 67 -2.23 -33.82 -19.68
CA LEU A 67 -2.64 -34.61 -20.85
C LEU A 67 -1.98 -34.10 -22.14
N ALA A 68 -1.89 -32.78 -22.32
CA ALA A 68 -1.21 -32.17 -23.45
C ALA A 68 0.29 -32.52 -23.51
N LYS A 69 0.90 -32.80 -22.35
CA LYS A 69 2.28 -33.30 -22.23
C LYS A 69 2.38 -34.84 -22.26
N HIS A 70 1.39 -35.50 -22.84
CA HIS A 70 1.32 -36.95 -23.07
C HIS A 70 1.36 -37.81 -21.79
N MET A 71 0.96 -37.26 -20.64
CA MET A 71 0.74 -38.07 -19.44
C MET A 71 -0.57 -38.86 -19.58
N ASN A 72 -0.62 -40.10 -19.08
CA ASN A 72 -1.87 -40.87 -19.05
C ASN A 72 -2.89 -40.25 -18.08
N GLU A 73 -4.17 -40.60 -18.21
CA GLU A 73 -5.25 -40.03 -17.40
C GLU A 73 -5.03 -40.16 -15.89
N LYS A 74 -4.52 -41.31 -15.44
CA LYS A 74 -4.24 -41.54 -14.02
C LYS A 74 -3.19 -40.56 -13.50
N MET A 75 -2.07 -40.43 -14.21
CA MET A 75 -1.00 -39.50 -13.85
C MET A 75 -1.45 -38.04 -13.94
N ALA A 76 -2.27 -37.69 -14.94
CA ALA A 76 -2.83 -36.35 -15.08
C ALA A 76 -3.79 -36.00 -13.94
N ASN A 77 -4.65 -36.93 -13.52
CA ASN A 77 -5.52 -36.75 -12.36
C ASN A 77 -4.72 -36.62 -11.04
N GLU A 78 -3.65 -37.41 -10.89
CA GLU A 78 -2.79 -37.39 -9.70
C GLU A 78 -1.82 -36.20 -9.64
N ALA A 79 -1.60 -35.47 -10.75
CA ALA A 79 -0.75 -34.30 -10.80
C ALA A 79 -1.22 -33.18 -9.85
N GLY A 80 -2.54 -33.08 -9.64
CA GLY A 80 -3.16 -32.24 -8.64
C GLY A 80 -3.19 -30.76 -9.03
N GLY A 81 -2.62 -29.90 -8.18
CA GLY A 81 -2.72 -28.44 -8.29
C GLY A 81 -3.58 -27.87 -7.16
N LYS A 82 -3.09 -26.83 -6.52
CA LYS A 82 -3.71 -26.27 -5.31
C LYS A 82 -3.65 -24.76 -5.29
N ILE A 83 -4.76 -24.12 -4.95
CA ILE A 83 -4.78 -22.70 -4.61
C ILE A 83 -4.52 -22.49 -3.12
N PHE A 84 -3.84 -21.41 -2.81
CA PHE A 84 -3.63 -20.91 -1.45
C PHE A 84 -4.02 -19.45 -1.42
N THR A 85 -4.70 -19.03 -0.36
CA THR A 85 -4.92 -17.60 -0.12
C THR A 85 -3.80 -17.05 0.74
N TYR A 86 -3.43 -15.79 0.53
CA TYR A 86 -2.50 -15.07 1.38
C TYR A 86 -3.05 -13.69 1.75
N GLY A 87 -2.19 -12.83 2.30
CA GLY A 87 -2.54 -11.43 2.53
C GLY A 87 -3.71 -11.23 3.50
N SER A 88 -4.52 -10.20 3.25
CA SER A 88 -5.52 -9.74 4.21
C SER A 88 -6.65 -10.74 4.41
N TYR A 89 -7.04 -11.45 3.33
CA TYR A 89 -8.07 -12.48 3.35
C TYR A 89 -7.65 -13.65 4.25
N ARG A 90 -6.47 -14.22 4.01
CA ARG A 90 -5.95 -15.34 4.80
C ARG A 90 -5.70 -14.98 6.26
N LEU A 91 -5.23 -13.75 6.54
CA LEU A 91 -5.10 -13.24 7.91
C LEU A 91 -6.46 -13.07 8.60
N GLY A 92 -7.58 -13.01 7.86
CA GLY A 92 -8.91 -12.77 8.39
C GLY A 92 -9.15 -11.32 8.81
N VAL A 93 -8.44 -10.38 8.17
CA VAL A 93 -8.51 -8.92 8.45
C VAL A 93 -8.92 -8.10 7.22
N TYR A 94 -9.57 -8.75 6.25
CA TYR A 94 -10.17 -8.15 5.07
C TYR A 94 -11.53 -7.51 5.40
N GLY A 95 -11.92 -6.48 4.68
CA GLY A 95 -13.23 -5.83 4.79
C GLY A 95 -14.08 -6.01 3.54
N PRO A 96 -15.30 -5.45 3.51
CA PRO A 96 -16.13 -5.37 2.32
C PRO A 96 -15.34 -4.79 1.14
N GLY A 97 -15.50 -5.38 -0.04
CA GLY A 97 -14.80 -4.96 -1.26
C GLY A 97 -13.29 -5.24 -1.30
N SER A 98 -12.71 -5.88 -0.27
CA SER A 98 -11.30 -6.32 -0.36
C SER A 98 -11.14 -7.44 -1.40
N ASP A 99 -10.01 -7.44 -2.07
CA ASP A 99 -9.55 -8.49 -2.96
C ASP A 99 -9.22 -9.80 -2.23
N ILE A 100 -9.12 -10.90 -3.00
CA ILE A 100 -8.55 -12.16 -2.53
C ILE A 100 -7.22 -12.43 -3.25
N ASP A 101 -6.15 -12.13 -2.52
CA ASP A 101 -4.79 -12.57 -2.81
C ASP A 101 -4.73 -14.11 -2.91
N THR A 102 -4.58 -14.64 -4.12
CA THR A 102 -4.62 -16.08 -4.40
C THR A 102 -3.36 -16.56 -5.13
N LEU A 103 -2.78 -17.65 -4.66
CA LEU A 103 -1.60 -18.31 -5.22
C LEU A 103 -1.99 -19.67 -5.78
N LEU A 104 -1.78 -19.90 -7.07
CA LEU A 104 -1.86 -21.20 -7.69
C LEU A 104 -0.51 -21.91 -7.65
N VAL A 105 -0.44 -23.05 -6.96
CA VAL A 105 0.73 -23.92 -6.89
C VAL A 105 0.54 -25.13 -7.79
N VAL A 106 1.51 -25.36 -8.68
CA VAL A 106 1.46 -26.42 -9.70
C VAL A 106 2.71 -27.31 -9.68
N PRO A 107 2.61 -28.55 -10.21
CA PRO A 107 3.75 -29.45 -10.35
C PRO A 107 4.75 -29.00 -11.43
N LYS A 108 5.95 -29.57 -11.41
CA LYS A 108 7.13 -29.16 -12.19
C LYS A 108 6.92 -29.06 -13.71
N HIS A 109 6.00 -29.85 -14.27
CA HIS A 109 5.74 -29.88 -15.71
C HIS A 109 4.79 -28.78 -16.18
N VAL A 110 4.08 -28.06 -15.31
CA VAL A 110 3.22 -26.94 -15.69
C VAL A 110 4.02 -25.65 -15.62
N SER A 111 4.15 -24.92 -16.73
CA SER A 111 4.99 -23.72 -16.79
C SER A 111 4.19 -22.43 -16.60
N ARG A 112 4.90 -21.28 -16.49
CA ARG A 112 4.24 -19.98 -16.40
C ARG A 112 3.59 -19.58 -17.72
N GLU A 113 4.14 -20.02 -18.84
CA GLU A 113 3.53 -19.86 -20.15
C GLU A 113 2.16 -20.54 -20.17
N ASN A 114 2.04 -21.75 -19.62
CA ASN A 114 0.75 -22.43 -19.48
C ASN A 114 -0.25 -21.63 -18.60
N PHE A 115 0.24 -20.94 -17.55
CA PHE A 115 -0.61 -20.11 -16.71
C PHE A 115 -1.26 -18.94 -17.49
N PHE A 116 -0.55 -18.33 -18.45
CA PHE A 116 -1.12 -17.24 -19.26
C PHE A 116 -1.75 -17.71 -20.57
N GLN A 117 -1.34 -18.84 -21.14
CA GLN A 117 -1.82 -19.30 -22.45
C GLN A 117 -2.93 -20.34 -22.36
N ASP A 118 -3.02 -21.10 -21.26
CA ASP A 118 -4.03 -22.15 -21.10
C ASP A 118 -5.05 -21.82 -20.01
N LEU A 119 -4.61 -21.30 -18.83
CA LEU A 119 -5.54 -20.98 -17.75
C LEU A 119 -6.31 -19.68 -18.00
N GLU A 120 -5.66 -18.63 -18.53
CA GLU A 120 -6.36 -17.36 -18.80
C GLU A 120 -7.54 -17.53 -19.76
N PRO A 121 -7.41 -18.24 -20.91
CA PRO A 121 -8.57 -18.47 -21.77
C PRO A 121 -9.66 -19.30 -21.09
N MET A 122 -9.29 -20.28 -20.27
CA MET A 122 -10.25 -21.06 -19.48
C MET A 122 -11.03 -20.21 -18.46
N LEU A 123 -10.44 -19.13 -17.96
CA LEU A 123 -11.14 -18.16 -17.11
C LEU A 123 -12.05 -17.26 -17.95
N ARG A 124 -11.60 -16.81 -19.12
CA ARG A 124 -12.35 -15.94 -20.02
C ARG A 124 -13.60 -16.60 -20.61
N GLU A 125 -13.61 -17.93 -20.76
CA GLU A 125 -14.77 -18.71 -21.21
C GLU A 125 -15.93 -18.76 -20.20
N ARG A 126 -15.75 -18.24 -18.97
CA ARG A 126 -16.75 -18.31 -17.90
C ARG A 126 -17.50 -16.99 -17.79
N GLU A 127 -18.83 -17.05 -17.90
CA GLU A 127 -19.71 -15.88 -17.81
C GLU A 127 -19.62 -15.17 -16.46
N GLU A 128 -19.24 -15.88 -15.40
CA GLU A 128 -19.15 -15.36 -14.04
C GLU A 128 -17.85 -14.60 -13.76
N ILE A 129 -16.92 -14.62 -14.72
CA ILE A 129 -15.64 -13.92 -14.66
C ILE A 129 -15.71 -12.66 -15.52
N THR A 130 -15.47 -11.51 -14.89
CA THR A 130 -15.46 -10.19 -15.53
C THR A 130 -14.17 -9.45 -15.23
N GLU A 131 -13.90 -8.36 -15.97
CA GLU A 131 -12.73 -7.48 -15.75
C GLU A 131 -11.39 -8.23 -15.73
N LEU A 132 -11.24 -9.26 -16.58
CA LEU A 132 -10.02 -10.06 -16.63
C LEU A 132 -8.88 -9.27 -17.30
N ALA A 133 -7.78 -9.11 -16.57
CA ALA A 133 -6.55 -8.48 -17.04
C ALA A 133 -5.31 -9.29 -16.64
N SER A 134 -4.44 -9.58 -17.62
CA SER A 134 -3.18 -10.29 -17.40
C SER A 134 -1.98 -9.34 -17.40
N VAL A 135 -1.09 -9.48 -16.41
CA VAL A 135 0.12 -8.65 -16.26
C VAL A 135 1.35 -9.56 -16.14
N PRO A 136 1.85 -10.13 -17.26
CA PRO A 136 2.98 -11.07 -17.25
C PRO A 136 4.32 -10.43 -16.90
N ASP A 137 4.46 -9.12 -17.15
CA ASP A 137 5.70 -8.37 -16.95
C ASP A 137 5.84 -7.75 -15.55
N ALA A 138 4.86 -7.98 -14.67
CA ALA A 138 4.93 -7.51 -13.29
C ALA A 138 6.09 -8.19 -12.52
N TYR A 139 6.54 -7.54 -11.43
CA TYR A 139 7.57 -8.09 -10.53
C TYR A 139 7.19 -9.51 -10.05
N VAL A 140 5.91 -9.69 -9.70
CA VAL A 140 5.27 -10.99 -9.56
C VAL A 140 4.17 -11.08 -10.62
N PRO A 141 4.34 -11.91 -11.67
CA PRO A 141 3.34 -12.05 -12.73
C PRO A 141 1.98 -12.48 -12.18
N ILE A 142 0.92 -11.83 -12.67
CA ILE A 142 -0.41 -11.91 -12.07
C ILE A 142 -1.53 -11.88 -13.14
N ILE A 143 -2.64 -12.56 -12.87
CA ILE A 143 -3.92 -12.40 -13.57
C ILE A 143 -4.90 -11.82 -12.55
N LYS A 144 -5.47 -10.65 -12.86
CA LYS A 144 -6.51 -10.00 -12.08
C LYS A 144 -7.86 -10.20 -12.76
N PHE A 145 -8.91 -10.46 -11.98
CA PHE A 145 -10.27 -10.59 -12.50
C PHE A 145 -11.29 -10.45 -11.36
N LYS A 146 -12.56 -10.20 -11.71
CA LYS A 146 -13.68 -10.35 -10.79
C LYS A 146 -14.37 -11.68 -11.03
N TYR A 147 -14.58 -12.47 -9.98
CA TYR A 147 -15.37 -13.69 -10.03
C TYR A 147 -16.62 -13.48 -9.18
N PHE A 148 -17.80 -13.43 -9.80
CA PHE A 148 -19.04 -13.06 -9.12
C PHE A 148 -18.86 -11.75 -8.32
N ASP A 149 -18.37 -10.69 -8.97
CA ASP A 149 -18.06 -9.37 -8.38
C ASP A 149 -16.99 -9.35 -7.28
N ILE A 150 -16.30 -10.45 -7.03
CA ILE A 150 -15.21 -10.52 -6.04
C ILE A 150 -13.90 -10.40 -6.78
N SER A 151 -13.13 -9.34 -6.50
CA SER A 151 -11.79 -9.17 -7.08
C SER A 151 -10.83 -10.26 -6.60
N ILE A 152 -10.20 -10.96 -7.54
CA ILE A 152 -9.21 -12.01 -7.32
C ILE A 152 -7.89 -11.61 -7.98
N ASP A 153 -6.84 -11.67 -7.18
CA ASP A 153 -5.46 -11.42 -7.59
C ASP A 153 -4.73 -12.77 -7.63
N LEU A 154 -4.66 -13.39 -8.81
CA LEU A 154 -4.14 -14.74 -9.00
C LEU A 154 -2.69 -14.74 -9.46
N ILE A 155 -1.78 -15.21 -8.61
CA ILE A 155 -0.36 -15.39 -8.90
C ILE A 155 0.00 -16.88 -9.03
N PHE A 156 1.15 -17.14 -9.63
CA PHE A 156 1.60 -18.50 -9.98
C PHE A 156 2.90 -18.90 -9.27
N ALA A 157 2.97 -20.14 -8.81
CA ALA A 157 4.23 -20.79 -8.42
C ALA A 157 4.31 -22.25 -8.89
N ARG A 158 5.46 -22.58 -9.49
CA ARG A 158 5.81 -23.95 -9.89
C ARG A 158 6.76 -24.57 -8.88
N LEU A 159 6.37 -25.70 -8.32
CA LEU A 159 7.24 -26.49 -7.43
C LEU A 159 8.02 -27.53 -8.23
N SER A 160 9.22 -27.88 -7.74
CA SER A 160 10.06 -28.93 -8.32
C SER A 160 9.66 -30.34 -7.85
N VAL A 161 8.35 -30.61 -7.83
CA VAL A 161 7.74 -31.88 -7.46
C VAL A 161 6.81 -32.38 -8.58
N PRO A 162 6.63 -33.70 -8.74
CA PRO A 162 5.79 -34.25 -9.81
C PRO A 162 4.28 -34.09 -9.54
N LYS A 163 3.87 -33.89 -8.29
CA LYS A 163 2.46 -33.83 -7.88
C LYS A 163 2.27 -32.77 -6.80
N VAL A 164 1.14 -32.06 -6.84
CA VAL A 164 0.73 -31.08 -5.83
C VAL A 164 -0.61 -31.53 -5.24
N PRO A 165 -0.62 -32.31 -4.15
CA PRO A 165 -1.86 -32.81 -3.55
C PRO A 165 -2.62 -31.71 -2.80
N ARG A 166 -3.94 -31.91 -2.61
CA ARG A 166 -4.79 -30.99 -1.81
C ARG A 166 -4.30 -30.81 -0.37
N THR A 167 -3.62 -31.80 0.19
CA THR A 167 -3.07 -31.78 1.55
C THR A 167 -1.73 -31.04 1.66
N LEU A 168 -1.11 -30.60 0.55
CA LEU A 168 0.18 -29.93 0.59
C LEU A 168 0.12 -28.66 1.45
N GLU A 169 1.08 -28.51 2.36
CA GLU A 169 1.36 -27.27 3.07
C GLU A 169 2.67 -26.66 2.56
N LEU A 170 2.80 -25.34 2.64
CA LEU A 170 3.99 -24.62 2.19
C LEU A 170 4.98 -24.32 3.32
N SER A 171 4.83 -24.94 4.49
CA SER A 171 5.66 -24.67 5.68
C SER A 171 7.09 -25.21 5.54
N ASP A 172 7.32 -26.29 4.79
CA ASP A 172 8.63 -26.90 4.61
C ASP A 172 9.54 -26.08 3.67
N ASN A 173 10.71 -25.67 4.18
CA ASN A 173 11.72 -24.93 3.41
C ASN A 173 12.31 -25.75 2.26
N ASN A 174 12.26 -27.09 2.31
CA ASN A 174 12.76 -27.93 1.23
C ASN A 174 11.95 -27.80 -0.06
N LEU A 175 10.69 -27.36 0.02
CA LEU A 175 9.85 -27.10 -1.16
C LEU A 175 10.42 -26.00 -2.06
N LEU A 176 11.33 -25.15 -1.54
CA LEU A 176 11.99 -24.10 -2.31
C LEU A 176 13.18 -24.62 -3.13
N LYS A 177 13.64 -25.86 -2.91
CA LYS A 177 14.76 -26.45 -3.66
C LYS A 177 14.41 -26.59 -5.14
N GLY A 178 15.26 -26.03 -6.00
CA GLY A 178 15.07 -26.05 -7.45
C GLY A 178 13.88 -25.23 -7.93
N VAL A 179 13.30 -24.36 -7.10
CA VAL A 179 12.24 -23.43 -7.51
C VAL A 179 12.85 -22.14 -8.04
N GLU A 180 12.31 -21.61 -9.12
CA GLU A 180 12.74 -20.33 -9.70
C GLU A 180 12.52 -19.16 -8.74
N GLU A 181 13.40 -18.16 -8.79
CA GLU A 181 13.36 -16.99 -7.90
C GLU A 181 12.00 -16.28 -7.88
N ARG A 182 11.39 -16.03 -9.05
CA ARG A 182 10.05 -15.43 -9.14
C ARG A 182 8.97 -16.29 -8.47
N CYS A 183 9.08 -17.61 -8.52
CA CYS A 183 8.16 -18.51 -7.82
C CYS A 183 8.40 -18.50 -6.30
N ILE A 184 9.65 -18.32 -5.84
CA ILE A 184 9.96 -18.14 -4.41
C ILE A 184 9.27 -16.88 -3.88
N LEU A 185 9.30 -15.78 -4.63
CA LEU A 185 8.57 -14.55 -4.28
C LEU A 185 7.07 -14.80 -4.14
N SER A 186 6.46 -15.51 -5.10
CA SER A 186 5.04 -15.89 -5.05
C SER A 186 4.69 -16.77 -3.83
N LEU A 187 5.53 -17.77 -3.51
CA LEU A 187 5.34 -18.66 -2.37
C LEU A 187 5.45 -17.94 -1.03
N ASN A 188 6.32 -16.92 -0.96
CA ASN A 188 6.59 -16.20 0.29
C ASN A 188 5.36 -15.47 0.84
N GLY A 189 4.46 -14.96 0.00
CA GLY A 189 3.21 -14.32 0.48
C GLY A 189 2.40 -15.24 1.40
N THR A 190 2.17 -16.49 0.95
CA THR A 190 1.46 -17.51 1.74
C THR A 190 2.26 -17.94 2.97
N ARG A 191 3.56 -18.25 2.78
CA ARG A 191 4.43 -18.73 3.86
C ARG A 191 4.55 -17.72 5.00
N VAL A 192 4.72 -16.43 4.70
CA VAL A 192 4.77 -15.37 5.70
C VAL A 192 3.45 -15.25 6.44
N THR A 193 2.33 -15.27 5.71
CA THR A 193 1.01 -15.13 6.30
C THR A 193 0.69 -16.25 7.29
N ASP A 194 0.96 -17.50 6.90
CA ASP A 194 0.74 -18.66 7.77
C ASP A 194 1.65 -18.62 9.00
N GLN A 195 2.91 -18.22 8.84
CA GLN A 195 3.83 -18.08 9.98
C GLN A 195 3.39 -16.99 10.95
N ILE A 196 2.88 -15.84 10.49
CA ILE A 196 2.33 -14.81 11.37
C ILE A 196 1.20 -15.40 12.25
N LEU A 197 0.28 -16.16 11.66
CA LEU A 197 -0.82 -16.81 12.38
C LEU A 197 -0.38 -17.92 13.35
N GLN A 198 0.80 -18.52 13.14
CA GLN A 198 1.41 -19.50 14.03
C GLN A 198 2.22 -18.86 15.16
N LEU A 199 2.64 -17.59 15.00
CA LEU A 199 3.54 -16.87 15.90
C LEU A 199 2.83 -15.91 16.85
N VAL A 200 1.50 -15.85 16.81
CA VAL A 200 0.68 -15.05 17.74
C VAL A 200 -0.01 -15.93 18.79
N PRO A 201 -0.08 -15.48 20.06
CA PRO A 201 -0.69 -16.24 21.15
C PRO A 201 -2.21 -16.41 21.02
N ASN A 202 -2.91 -15.35 20.59
CA ASN A 202 -4.35 -15.38 20.39
C ASN A 202 -4.69 -14.75 19.02
N ARG A 203 -5.21 -15.58 18.11
CA ARG A 203 -5.53 -15.16 16.74
C ARG A 203 -6.68 -14.15 16.68
N ALA A 204 -7.68 -14.26 17.55
CA ALA A 204 -8.82 -13.34 17.55
C ALA A 204 -8.39 -11.93 18.00
N VAL A 205 -7.61 -11.85 19.09
CA VAL A 205 -7.03 -10.59 19.57
C VAL A 205 -6.14 -9.95 18.50
N PHE A 206 -5.26 -10.75 17.89
CA PHE A 206 -4.41 -10.28 16.79
C PHE A 206 -5.23 -9.69 15.63
N LYS A 207 -6.28 -10.39 15.18
CA LYS A 207 -7.13 -9.94 14.07
C LYS A 207 -7.82 -8.61 14.38
N HIS A 208 -8.43 -8.47 15.55
CA HIS A 208 -9.09 -7.22 15.94
C HIS A 208 -8.11 -6.04 16.07
N ALA A 209 -6.95 -6.27 16.71
CA ALA A 209 -5.92 -5.25 16.82
C ALA A 209 -5.36 -4.85 15.43
N LEU A 210 -5.14 -5.83 14.55
CA LEU A 210 -4.66 -5.56 13.20
C LEU A 210 -5.69 -4.82 12.34
N ARG A 211 -6.99 -5.11 12.47
CA ARG A 211 -8.05 -4.33 11.82
C ARG A 211 -8.00 -2.87 12.25
N ALA A 212 -7.89 -2.61 13.56
CA ALA A 212 -7.77 -1.25 14.09
C ALA A 212 -6.53 -0.53 13.56
N VAL A 213 -5.35 -1.15 13.62
CA VAL A 213 -4.08 -0.54 13.16
C VAL A 213 -4.09 -0.31 11.65
N LYS A 214 -4.60 -1.26 10.84
CA LYS A 214 -4.73 -1.06 9.39
C LYS A 214 -5.64 0.12 9.07
N PHE A 215 -6.81 0.17 9.70
CA PHE A 215 -7.76 1.25 9.47
C PHE A 215 -7.20 2.59 9.91
N TRP A 216 -6.58 2.66 11.09
CA TRP A 216 -5.85 3.84 11.53
C TRP A 216 -4.80 4.28 10.49
N ALA A 217 -3.90 3.39 10.06
CA ALA A 217 -2.84 3.73 9.12
C ALA A 217 -3.40 4.23 7.77
N GLN A 218 -4.50 3.65 7.29
CA GLN A 218 -5.21 4.11 6.09
C GLN A 218 -5.82 5.50 6.30
N ARG A 219 -6.54 5.72 7.41
CA ARG A 219 -7.14 7.02 7.75
C ARG A 219 -6.10 8.12 7.95
N ARG A 220 -4.89 7.75 8.39
CA ARG A 220 -3.75 8.66 8.58
C ARG A 220 -2.84 8.78 7.35
N ALA A 221 -3.20 8.16 6.21
CA ALA A 221 -2.44 8.19 4.96
C ALA A 221 -0.99 7.68 5.06
N ILE A 222 -0.72 6.76 5.98
CA ILE A 222 0.61 6.14 6.19
C ILE A 222 0.61 4.64 5.84
N TYR A 223 -0.20 4.25 4.86
CA TYR A 223 -0.32 2.88 4.36
C TYR A 223 -0.09 2.86 2.85
N ALA A 224 1.15 2.56 2.42
CA ALA A 224 1.54 2.30 1.03
C ALA A 224 3.05 1.98 0.92
N ASN A 225 3.40 0.71 0.64
CA ASN A 225 4.81 0.29 0.51
C ASN A 225 5.54 0.93 -0.66
N VAL A 226 4.84 1.16 -1.78
CA VAL A 226 5.42 1.70 -3.01
C VAL A 226 6.00 3.11 -2.82
N ILE A 227 5.35 3.95 -2.00
CA ILE A 227 5.80 5.32 -1.70
C ILE A 227 6.58 5.47 -0.38
N GLY A 228 6.94 4.36 0.28
CA GLY A 228 7.83 4.39 1.45
C GLY A 228 7.15 4.35 2.82
N PHE A 229 5.87 3.99 2.92
CA PHE A 229 5.22 3.65 4.19
C PHE A 229 5.10 2.13 4.39
N PRO A 230 4.79 1.62 5.59
CA PRO A 230 4.59 0.18 5.75
C PRO A 230 3.36 -0.31 4.99
N GLY A 231 3.51 -1.45 4.31
CA GLY A 231 2.40 -2.20 3.70
C GLY A 231 1.68 -3.12 4.69
N GLY A 232 0.65 -3.83 4.23
CA GLY A 232 -0.20 -4.66 5.09
C GLY A 232 0.54 -5.72 5.90
N VAL A 233 1.51 -6.39 5.30
CA VAL A 233 2.31 -7.43 5.98
C VAL A 233 3.23 -6.83 7.06
N ALA A 234 3.77 -5.63 6.84
CA ALA A 234 4.61 -4.94 7.83
C ALA A 234 3.77 -4.52 9.04
N TRP A 235 2.57 -3.97 8.83
CA TRP A 235 1.61 -3.70 9.91
C TRP A 235 1.23 -4.97 10.67
N ALA A 236 0.96 -6.07 9.96
CA ALA A 236 0.66 -7.36 10.57
C ALA A 236 1.79 -7.86 11.47
N MET A 237 3.04 -7.79 11.02
CA MET A 237 4.19 -8.23 11.81
C MET A 237 4.44 -7.34 13.02
N MET A 238 4.26 -6.02 12.90
CA MET A 238 4.37 -5.12 14.04
C MET A 238 3.30 -5.44 15.10
N VAL A 239 2.04 -5.63 14.70
CA VAL A 239 0.95 -6.02 15.64
C VAL A 239 1.21 -7.40 16.25
N ALA A 240 1.66 -8.37 15.45
CA ALA A 240 2.01 -9.70 15.93
C ALA A 240 3.11 -9.64 17.00
N ARG A 241 4.12 -8.78 16.82
CA ARG A 241 5.18 -8.59 17.81
C ARG A 241 4.64 -8.09 19.15
N ILE A 242 3.70 -7.14 19.13
CA ILE A 242 3.06 -6.65 20.37
C ILE A 242 2.23 -7.75 21.02
N CYS A 243 1.51 -8.58 20.24
CA CYS A 243 0.79 -9.74 20.77
C CYS A 243 1.73 -10.72 21.49
N GLN A 244 2.93 -10.96 20.96
CA GLN A 244 3.94 -11.81 21.63
C GLN A 244 4.41 -11.24 22.98
N LEU A 245 4.49 -9.91 23.09
CA LEU A 245 4.91 -9.22 24.32
C LEU A 245 3.82 -9.17 25.39
N TYR A 246 2.55 -9.32 25.01
CA TYR A 246 1.37 -9.28 25.89
C TYR A 246 0.39 -10.43 25.58
N PRO A 247 0.78 -11.69 25.85
CA PRO A 247 0.07 -12.87 25.34
C PRO A 247 -1.36 -13.05 25.87
N ASN A 248 -1.69 -12.44 27.02
CA ASN A 248 -2.98 -12.57 27.68
C ASN A 248 -3.85 -11.29 27.61
N ALA A 249 -3.38 -10.27 26.86
CA ALA A 249 -4.11 -9.01 26.72
C ALA A 249 -5.20 -9.07 25.65
N VAL A 250 -6.19 -8.19 25.77
CA VAL A 250 -7.24 -7.98 24.76
C VAL A 250 -6.81 -6.94 23.70
N SER A 251 -7.54 -6.87 22.57
CA SER A 251 -7.12 -6.04 21.44
C SER A 251 -7.07 -4.53 21.73
N SER A 252 -7.92 -3.99 22.61
CA SER A 252 -7.82 -2.60 23.08
C SER A 252 -6.44 -2.30 23.68
N VAL A 253 -5.96 -3.18 24.57
CA VAL A 253 -4.65 -3.07 25.20
C VAL A 253 -3.52 -3.25 24.18
N ILE A 254 -3.63 -4.22 23.27
CA ILE A 254 -2.64 -4.42 22.20
C ILE A 254 -2.51 -3.15 21.35
N VAL A 255 -3.62 -2.51 20.96
CA VAL A 255 -3.61 -1.26 20.18
C VAL A 255 -2.97 -0.13 20.96
N ALA A 256 -3.28 0.04 22.25
CA ALA A 256 -2.66 1.07 23.08
C ALA A 256 -1.15 0.84 23.29
N LYS A 257 -0.74 -0.41 23.54
CA LYS A 257 0.68 -0.78 23.68
C LYS A 257 1.45 -0.67 22.38
N PHE A 258 0.80 -0.91 21.24
CA PHE A 258 1.40 -0.79 19.92
C PHE A 258 1.99 0.60 19.70
N PHE A 259 1.22 1.67 19.92
CA PHE A 259 1.70 3.04 19.68
C PHE A 259 2.82 3.42 20.64
N ARG A 260 2.66 3.14 21.95
CA ARG A 260 3.69 3.46 22.96
C ARG A 260 5.02 2.75 22.67
N ILE A 261 4.97 1.45 22.39
CA ILE A 261 6.18 0.64 22.20
C ILE A 261 6.88 1.00 20.89
N LEU A 262 6.13 1.17 19.79
CA LEU A 262 6.75 1.43 18.48
C LEU A 262 7.28 2.86 18.33
N HIS A 263 6.70 3.82 19.05
CA HIS A 263 7.28 5.16 19.16
C HIS A 263 8.62 5.15 19.91
N GLN A 264 8.71 4.40 21.01
CA GLN A 264 9.92 4.27 21.84
C GLN A 264 10.90 3.20 21.36
N TRP A 265 10.58 2.53 20.25
CA TRP A 265 11.42 1.48 19.72
C TRP A 265 12.76 2.05 19.25
N ASN A 266 13.85 1.36 19.59
CA ASN A 266 15.20 1.83 19.30
C ASN A 266 15.59 1.59 17.83
N TRP A 267 14.93 2.27 16.90
CA TRP A 267 15.22 2.19 15.47
C TRP A 267 16.69 2.56 15.19
N PRO A 268 17.43 1.80 14.35
CA PRO A 268 16.97 0.78 13.41
C PRO A 268 17.03 -0.68 13.94
N GLN A 269 16.90 -0.93 15.24
CA GLN A 269 16.81 -2.30 15.76
C GLN A 269 15.62 -3.04 15.10
N PRO A 270 15.80 -4.26 14.57
CA PRO A 270 14.77 -4.94 13.79
C PRO A 270 13.65 -5.50 14.66
N ILE A 271 12.43 -5.49 14.11
CA ILE A 271 11.31 -6.28 14.62
C ILE A 271 11.41 -7.69 14.03
N LEU A 272 11.60 -8.67 14.90
CA LEU A 272 11.66 -10.10 14.59
C LEU A 272 10.53 -10.84 15.31
N LEU A 273 9.78 -11.68 14.60
CA LEU A 273 8.75 -12.54 15.19
C LEU A 273 9.27 -13.90 15.65
N LYS A 274 10.41 -14.33 15.11
CA LYS A 274 11.15 -15.54 15.50
C LYS A 274 12.63 -15.35 15.12
N PRO A 275 13.56 -16.21 15.60
CA PRO A 275 14.94 -16.19 15.12
C PRO A 275 14.99 -16.35 13.60
N ILE A 276 15.91 -15.65 12.94
CA ILE A 276 16.14 -15.80 11.50
C ILE A 276 16.74 -17.19 11.29
N GLU A 277 16.11 -17.98 10.42
CA GLU A 277 16.51 -19.34 10.11
C GLU A 277 17.45 -19.36 8.91
N ASP A 278 18.47 -20.22 8.97
CA ASP A 278 19.17 -20.69 7.79
C ASP A 278 18.27 -21.66 7.01
N GLY A 279 18.61 -21.91 5.74
CA GLY A 279 17.82 -22.81 4.93
C GLY A 279 18.60 -23.43 3.78
N PRO A 280 17.92 -24.26 2.98
CA PRO A 280 18.58 -25.15 2.03
C PRO A 280 19.16 -24.47 0.78
N LEU A 281 18.87 -23.19 0.56
CA LEU A 281 19.29 -22.44 -0.62
C LEU A 281 20.42 -21.46 -0.27
N GLN A 282 21.31 -21.25 -1.25
CA GLN A 282 22.31 -20.19 -1.22
C GLN A 282 21.69 -18.85 -1.68
N VAL A 283 20.71 -18.37 -0.92
CA VAL A 283 20.01 -17.11 -1.19
C VAL A 283 20.36 -16.06 -0.14
N ARG A 284 20.27 -14.78 -0.52
CA ARG A 284 20.45 -13.68 0.43
C ARG A 284 19.35 -13.70 1.48
N ILE A 285 19.76 -13.76 2.74
CA ILE A 285 18.90 -13.58 3.91
C ILE A 285 19.23 -12.21 4.52
N TRP A 286 18.23 -11.48 5.01
CA TRP A 286 18.45 -10.18 5.61
C TRP A 286 19.51 -10.24 6.73
N ASN A 287 20.61 -9.51 6.55
CA ASN A 287 21.72 -9.50 7.50
C ASN A 287 22.47 -8.15 7.45
N PRO A 288 22.21 -7.22 8.40
CA PRO A 288 22.83 -5.90 8.40
C PRO A 288 24.31 -5.91 8.76
N LYS A 289 24.86 -7.04 9.25
CA LYS A 289 26.30 -7.20 9.50
C LYS A 289 27.06 -7.51 8.21
N LEU A 290 26.42 -8.20 7.27
CA LEU A 290 27.05 -8.63 6.01
C LEU A 290 26.74 -7.67 4.86
N TYR A 291 25.52 -7.14 4.79
CA TYR A 291 25.06 -6.36 3.62
C TYR A 291 24.86 -4.88 3.98
N PRO A 292 25.63 -3.95 3.36
CA PRO A 292 25.46 -2.51 3.60
C PRO A 292 24.06 -1.98 3.28
N SER A 293 23.40 -2.55 2.26
CA SER A 293 22.02 -2.19 1.94
C SER A 293 21.03 -2.57 3.05
N ASP A 294 21.23 -3.71 3.72
CA ASP A 294 20.41 -4.10 4.87
C ASP A 294 20.67 -3.21 6.10
N LYS A 295 21.92 -2.79 6.28
CA LYS A 295 22.32 -1.85 7.34
C LYS A 295 21.68 -0.47 7.17
N ALA A 296 21.36 -0.08 5.93
CA ALA A 296 20.72 1.20 5.62
C ALA A 296 19.20 1.22 5.90
N HIS A 297 18.58 0.09 6.22
CA HIS A 297 17.15 0.05 6.54
C HIS A 297 16.85 0.81 7.84
N ARG A 298 15.87 1.72 7.76
CA ARG A 298 15.53 2.66 8.86
C ARG A 298 14.64 2.08 9.94
N MET A 299 13.59 1.37 9.53
CA MET A 299 12.65 0.71 10.43
C MET A 299 12.47 -0.75 10.02
N PRO A 300 13.49 -1.61 10.18
CA PRO A 300 13.47 -2.96 9.62
C PRO A 300 12.45 -3.86 10.31
N ILE A 301 11.49 -4.37 9.53
CA ILE A 301 10.49 -5.34 9.96
C ILE A 301 10.68 -6.60 9.11
N ILE A 302 11.08 -7.69 9.74
CA ILE A 302 11.65 -8.84 9.04
C ILE A 302 10.63 -9.96 8.91
N THR A 303 10.46 -10.48 7.69
CA THR A 303 9.55 -11.59 7.41
C THR A 303 10.01 -12.86 8.12
N PRO A 304 9.11 -13.58 8.82
CA PRO A 304 9.49 -14.76 9.58
C PRO A 304 9.83 -15.96 8.67
N ALA A 305 9.20 -16.07 7.49
CA ALA A 305 9.46 -17.19 6.60
C ALA A 305 10.82 -17.07 5.92
N TYR A 306 11.54 -18.19 5.86
CA TYR A 306 12.77 -18.32 5.07
C TYR A 306 12.48 -18.20 3.57
N PRO A 307 13.33 -17.47 2.80
CA PRO A 307 14.41 -16.61 3.27
C PRO A 307 13.87 -15.28 3.83
N SER A 308 14.31 -14.90 5.04
CA SER A 308 13.86 -13.67 5.69
C SER A 308 14.31 -12.41 4.97
N MET A 309 13.39 -11.46 4.77
CA MET A 309 13.61 -10.19 4.07
C MET A 309 13.03 -9.02 4.87
N CYS A 310 13.48 -7.80 4.57
CA CYS A 310 12.91 -6.60 5.16
C CYS A 310 11.66 -6.13 4.38
N ALA A 311 10.51 -6.17 5.05
CA ALA A 311 9.23 -5.73 4.47
C ALA A 311 9.06 -4.20 4.39
N THR A 312 10.04 -3.44 4.86
CA THR A 312 10.02 -1.97 4.97
C THR A 312 11.30 -1.32 4.46
N HIS A 313 11.97 -1.96 3.50
CA HIS A 313 13.17 -1.43 2.84
C HIS A 313 12.95 -0.09 2.11
N ASN A 314 11.69 0.28 1.85
CA ASN A 314 11.31 1.52 1.19
C ASN A 314 11.17 2.73 2.14
N ILE A 315 11.28 2.56 3.46
CA ILE A 315 11.15 3.69 4.40
C ILE A 315 12.34 4.67 4.23
N THR A 316 12.00 5.93 4.02
CA THR A 316 12.90 7.09 3.88
C THR A 316 12.99 7.87 5.20
N PRO A 317 13.94 8.82 5.38
CA PRO A 317 13.95 9.68 6.56
C PRO A 317 12.63 10.46 6.76
N SER A 318 12.02 11.02 5.71
CA SER A 318 10.76 11.76 5.85
C SER A 318 9.61 10.85 6.28
N THR A 319 9.43 9.72 5.59
CA THR A 319 8.36 8.76 5.92
C THR A 319 8.55 8.15 7.30
N GLN A 320 9.79 7.88 7.74
CA GLN A 320 10.09 7.51 9.13
C GLN A 320 9.63 8.59 10.12
N ALA A 321 9.96 9.86 9.89
CA ALA A 321 9.55 10.96 10.77
C ALA A 321 8.01 11.09 10.86
N ILE A 322 7.32 10.92 9.72
CA ILE A 322 5.85 10.95 9.65
C ILE A 322 5.22 9.78 10.42
N ILE A 323 5.74 8.56 10.24
CA ILE A 323 5.28 7.38 10.97
C ILE A 323 5.43 7.61 12.47
N LEU A 324 6.60 8.07 12.92
CA LEU A 324 6.86 8.31 14.34
C LEU A 324 5.97 9.43 14.92
N SER A 325 5.73 10.50 14.17
CA SER A 325 4.81 11.58 14.57
C SER A 325 3.38 11.08 14.73
N GLU A 326 2.89 10.28 13.78
CA GLU A 326 1.56 9.68 13.89
C GLU A 326 1.48 8.63 15.02
N MET A 327 2.56 7.91 15.32
CA MET A 327 2.64 7.02 16.49
C MET A 327 2.54 7.78 17.82
N VAL A 328 3.18 8.95 17.93
CA VAL A 328 3.04 9.84 19.11
C VAL A 328 1.60 10.28 19.27
N ARG A 329 1.02 10.89 18.22
CA ARG A 329 -0.38 11.34 18.22
C ARG A 329 -1.34 10.22 18.60
N ALA A 330 -1.17 9.05 18.00
CA ALA A 330 -2.02 7.89 18.26
C ALA A 330 -1.84 7.34 19.68
N GLY A 331 -0.61 7.38 20.22
CA GLY A 331 -0.31 7.01 21.60
C GLY A 331 -1.03 7.92 22.60
N GLU A 332 -0.99 9.24 22.40
CA GLU A 332 -1.70 10.21 23.25
C GLU A 332 -3.22 9.99 23.23
N ILE A 333 -3.79 9.75 22.04
CA ILE A 333 -5.23 9.45 21.90
C ILE A 333 -5.57 8.11 22.56
N ALA A 334 -4.75 7.08 22.34
CA ALA A 334 -4.94 5.78 22.98
C ALA A 334 -4.91 5.90 24.50
N ASP A 335 -4.03 6.73 25.05
CA ASP A 335 -3.94 6.97 26.49
C ASP A 335 -5.22 7.60 27.04
N GLN A 336 -5.76 8.60 26.33
CA GLN A 336 -7.04 9.22 26.65
C GLN A 336 -8.22 8.23 26.55
N ILE A 337 -8.20 7.32 25.58
CA ILE A 337 -9.20 6.25 25.45
C ILE A 337 -9.11 5.29 26.63
N MET A 338 -7.90 4.87 27.01
CA MET A 338 -7.70 3.91 28.09
C MET A 338 -8.17 4.45 29.46
N VAL A 339 -8.12 5.77 29.68
CA VAL A 339 -8.69 6.43 30.88
C VAL A 339 -10.15 6.86 30.71
N GLY A 340 -10.78 6.57 29.57
CA GLY A 340 -12.19 6.84 29.32
C GLY A 340 -12.55 8.30 28.96
N SER A 341 -11.57 9.14 28.62
CA SER A 341 -11.80 10.55 28.29
C SER A 341 -12.35 10.78 26.88
N VAL A 342 -12.01 9.91 25.91
CA VAL A 342 -12.48 9.98 24.53
C VAL A 342 -12.80 8.58 23.99
N GLY A 343 -13.58 8.50 22.91
CA GLY A 343 -13.92 7.24 22.25
C GLY A 343 -12.94 6.84 21.13
N TRP A 344 -13.04 5.58 20.67
CA TRP A 344 -12.18 5.03 19.60
C TRP A 344 -12.28 5.77 18.26
N SER A 345 -13.40 6.44 17.99
CA SER A 345 -13.55 7.27 16.78
C SER A 345 -12.50 8.38 16.67
N ALA A 346 -11.97 8.88 17.80
CA ALA A 346 -10.91 9.89 17.82
C ALA A 346 -9.60 9.36 17.19
N LEU A 347 -9.29 8.08 17.40
CA LEU A 347 -8.11 7.44 16.82
C LEU A 347 -8.21 7.36 15.29
N PHE A 348 -9.43 7.17 14.77
CA PHE A 348 -9.70 6.93 13.34
C PHE A 348 -10.07 8.19 12.54
N GLN A 349 -9.86 9.37 13.10
CA GLN A 349 -10.02 10.63 12.37
C GLN A 349 -9.11 10.67 11.12
N LYS A 350 -9.68 11.17 10.01
CA LYS A 350 -8.98 11.35 8.74
C LYS A 350 -7.75 12.24 8.92
N HIS A 351 -6.72 11.97 8.14
CA HIS A 351 -5.59 12.87 7.96
C HIS A 351 -6.04 14.26 7.52
N ASP A 352 -5.20 15.24 7.80
CA ASP A 352 -5.31 16.64 7.37
C ASP A 352 -4.26 16.96 6.29
N PHE A 353 -3.78 15.95 5.54
CA PHE A 353 -2.65 16.07 4.60
C PHE A 353 -2.70 17.32 3.71
N PHE A 354 -3.84 17.60 3.05
CA PHE A 354 -4.02 18.73 2.13
C PHE A 354 -4.22 20.10 2.81
N HIS A 355 -4.38 20.11 4.14
CA HIS A 355 -4.45 21.31 4.97
C HIS A 355 -3.15 21.59 5.72
N ARG A 356 -2.36 20.54 6.00
CA ARG A 356 -1.18 20.56 6.87
C ARG A 356 -0.01 21.37 6.29
N TYR A 357 0.25 21.24 4.99
CA TYR A 357 1.38 21.89 4.34
C TYR A 357 0.97 23.17 3.61
N LYS A 358 1.90 24.12 3.49
CA LYS A 358 1.70 25.35 2.69
C LYS A 358 2.03 25.14 1.21
N HIS A 359 2.94 24.21 0.93
CA HIS A 359 3.46 23.91 -0.39
C HIS A 359 3.30 22.42 -0.68
N TYR A 360 2.93 22.11 -1.93
CA TYR A 360 2.83 20.75 -2.44
C TYR A 360 3.50 20.67 -3.80
N LEU A 361 4.13 19.54 -4.09
CA LEU A 361 4.47 19.16 -5.45
C LEU A 361 3.36 18.26 -5.99
N MET A 362 2.84 18.62 -7.16
CA MET A 362 1.94 17.81 -7.97
C MET A 362 2.77 17.10 -9.02
N ILE A 363 2.75 15.77 -9.05
CA ILE A 363 3.46 14.95 -10.03
C ILE A 363 2.38 14.26 -10.86
N THR A 364 2.24 14.66 -12.12
CA THR A 364 1.18 14.16 -13.00
C THR A 364 1.78 13.30 -14.09
N ALA A 365 1.36 12.03 -14.14
CA ALA A 365 1.57 11.13 -15.25
C ALA A 365 0.39 11.27 -16.23
N ALA A 366 0.67 11.39 -17.53
CA ALA A 366 -0.35 11.50 -18.57
C ALA A 366 -0.11 10.50 -19.71
N SER A 367 -1.19 10.00 -20.31
CA SER A 367 -1.18 9.11 -21.49
C SER A 367 -2.39 9.32 -22.38
N LYS A 368 -2.28 8.94 -23.66
CA LYS A 368 -3.37 8.99 -24.65
C LYS A 368 -4.35 7.82 -24.56
N THR A 369 -3.98 6.73 -23.89
CA THR A 369 -4.83 5.53 -23.76
C THR A 369 -4.97 5.10 -22.30
N ALA A 370 -6.10 4.47 -21.95
CA ALA A 370 -6.35 4.01 -20.57
C ALA A 370 -5.36 2.92 -20.15
N GLU A 371 -5.09 1.95 -21.03
CA GLU A 371 -4.11 0.88 -20.80
C GLU A 371 -2.68 1.43 -20.65
N GLY A 372 -2.31 2.37 -21.53
CA GLY A 372 -1.04 3.08 -21.46
C GLY A 372 -0.90 3.83 -20.14
N GLN A 373 -1.97 4.51 -19.71
CA GLN A 373 -1.99 5.23 -18.44
C GLN A 373 -1.85 4.31 -17.23
N LEU A 374 -2.53 3.15 -17.21
CA LEU A 374 -2.42 2.22 -16.08
C LEU A 374 -0.98 1.74 -15.88
N LYS A 375 -0.29 1.40 -16.97
CA LYS A 375 1.13 1.00 -16.93
C LYS A 375 2.04 2.18 -16.56
N TRP A 376 1.81 3.33 -17.18
CA TRP A 376 2.66 4.52 -17.02
C TRP A 376 2.55 5.13 -15.63
N SER A 377 1.33 5.34 -15.12
CA SER A 377 1.10 5.85 -13.77
C SER A 377 1.67 4.93 -12.70
N GLY A 378 1.51 3.61 -12.84
CA GLY A 378 2.12 2.63 -11.92
C GLY A 378 3.65 2.67 -11.93
N LEU A 379 4.27 2.88 -13.10
CA LEU A 379 5.72 3.11 -13.18
C LEU A 379 6.10 4.40 -12.45
N VAL A 380 5.44 5.53 -12.75
CA VAL A 380 5.70 6.83 -12.11
C VAL A 380 5.54 6.74 -10.60
N GLU A 381 4.48 6.09 -10.10
CA GLU A 381 4.24 5.84 -8.68
C GLU A 381 5.40 5.08 -8.04
N SER A 382 5.88 4.01 -8.70
CA SER A 382 7.03 3.23 -8.23
C SER A 382 8.32 4.05 -8.10
N LYS A 383 8.41 5.19 -8.80
CA LYS A 383 9.58 6.08 -8.77
C LYS A 383 9.43 7.23 -7.78
N LEU A 384 8.23 7.53 -7.27
CA LEU A 384 8.00 8.70 -6.38
C LEU A 384 8.89 8.68 -5.15
N ARG A 385 9.15 7.51 -4.59
CA ARG A 385 10.07 7.36 -3.46
C ARG A 385 11.47 7.88 -3.77
N HIS A 386 11.96 7.68 -5.00
CA HIS A 386 13.26 8.21 -5.40
C HIS A 386 13.26 9.74 -5.43
N LEU A 387 12.19 10.36 -5.93
CA LEU A 387 12.01 11.82 -5.86
C LEU A 387 12.01 12.30 -4.40
N VAL A 388 11.28 11.64 -3.50
CA VAL A 388 11.28 11.95 -2.06
C VAL A 388 12.71 11.92 -1.50
N THR A 389 13.50 10.88 -1.80
CA THR A 389 14.90 10.79 -1.33
C THR A 389 15.82 11.88 -1.88
N ARG A 390 15.50 12.48 -3.04
CA ARG A 390 16.24 13.61 -3.61
C ARG A 390 15.80 14.93 -3.00
N LEU A 391 14.50 15.10 -2.74
CA LEU A 391 13.96 16.26 -2.04
C LEU A 391 14.50 16.37 -0.61
N GLU A 392 14.71 15.25 0.08
CA GLU A 392 15.34 15.18 1.41
C GLU A 392 16.78 15.71 1.45
N LEU A 393 17.45 15.84 0.29
CA LEU A 393 18.81 16.38 0.18
C LEU A 393 18.81 17.89 -0.13
N VAL A 394 17.64 18.48 -0.41
CA VAL A 394 17.51 19.92 -0.67
C VAL A 394 17.49 20.64 0.67
N GLU A 395 18.48 21.49 0.91
CA GLU A 395 18.67 22.19 2.20
C GLU A 395 17.44 22.98 2.68
N ALA A 396 16.60 23.48 1.76
CA ALA A 396 15.40 24.23 2.11
C ALA A 396 14.22 23.35 2.56
N ILE A 397 14.28 22.03 2.38
CA ILE A 397 13.20 21.08 2.67
C ILE A 397 13.51 20.35 3.97
N ALA A 398 12.68 20.58 4.99
CA ALA A 398 12.73 19.86 6.27
C ALA A 398 12.14 18.46 6.16
N LEU A 399 11.05 18.34 5.38
CA LEU A 399 10.26 17.12 5.24
C LEU A 399 9.60 17.09 3.86
N ALA A 400 9.69 15.94 3.19
CA ALA A 400 8.92 15.64 1.97
C ALA A 400 7.93 14.50 2.27
N HIS A 401 6.64 14.81 2.37
CA HIS A 401 5.58 13.86 2.72
C HIS A 401 4.84 13.41 1.45
N PRO A 402 5.13 12.21 0.89
CA PRO A 402 4.34 11.67 -0.22
C PRO A 402 2.94 11.25 0.25
N PHE A 403 1.90 11.66 -0.46
CA PHE A 403 0.54 11.17 -0.24
C PHE A 403 0.40 9.74 -0.79
N ASN A 404 -0.41 8.92 -0.13
CA ASN A 404 -0.46 7.48 -0.38
C ASN A 404 -1.38 7.03 -1.52
N LYS A 405 -1.93 7.97 -2.30
CA LYS A 405 -2.84 7.69 -3.41
C LYS A 405 -2.63 8.68 -4.56
N GLY A 406 -2.80 8.18 -5.78
CA GLY A 406 -2.97 9.01 -6.98
C GLY A 406 -4.42 9.41 -7.19
N PHE A 407 -4.64 10.44 -8.02
CA PHE A 407 -5.96 10.92 -8.42
C PHE A 407 -6.08 10.80 -9.93
N ASP A 408 -6.99 9.94 -10.38
CA ASP A 408 -7.19 9.63 -11.79
C ASP A 408 -8.26 10.51 -12.45
N LYS A 409 -7.95 11.03 -13.63
CA LYS A 409 -8.87 11.82 -14.46
C LYS A 409 -8.78 11.45 -15.93
N ILE A 410 -9.90 11.62 -16.63
CA ILE A 410 -9.97 11.69 -18.09
C ILE A 410 -10.32 13.11 -18.49
N HIS A 411 -9.59 13.64 -19.45
CA HIS A 411 -9.83 14.96 -20.04
C HIS A 411 -10.23 14.76 -21.50
N ASN A 412 -11.37 15.31 -21.90
CA ASN A 412 -11.89 15.17 -23.26
C ASN A 412 -11.53 16.41 -24.09
N CYS A 413 -10.42 16.35 -24.81
CA CYS A 413 -9.93 17.46 -25.63
C CYS A 413 -10.64 17.49 -27.00
N LYS A 414 -10.77 18.70 -27.56
CA LYS A 414 -11.42 18.94 -28.88
C LYS A 414 -10.43 18.87 -30.04
N SER A 415 -9.13 18.88 -29.75
CA SER A 415 -8.07 18.77 -30.75
C SER A 415 -6.85 18.02 -30.20
N GLU A 416 -6.01 17.50 -31.09
CA GLU A 416 -4.73 16.88 -30.73
C GLU A 416 -3.77 17.87 -30.06
N GLU A 417 -3.83 19.14 -30.46
CA GLU A 417 -3.02 20.20 -29.85
C GLU A 417 -3.40 20.42 -28.39
N GLU A 418 -4.70 20.55 -28.09
CA GLU A 418 -5.19 20.62 -26.71
C GLU A 418 -4.76 19.40 -25.88
N ALA A 419 -4.86 18.20 -26.47
CA ALA A 419 -4.44 16.97 -25.81
C ALA A 419 -2.94 16.95 -25.51
N HIS A 420 -2.10 17.39 -26.45
CA HIS A 420 -0.66 17.47 -26.28
C HIS A 420 -0.26 18.52 -25.22
N GLN A 421 -0.89 19.69 -25.24
CA GLN A 421 -0.68 20.74 -24.25
C GLN A 421 -1.08 20.29 -22.84
N LEU A 422 -2.22 19.61 -22.68
CA LEU A 422 -2.65 19.07 -21.40
C LEU A 422 -1.69 17.99 -20.89
N ALA A 423 -1.28 17.06 -21.76
CA ALA A 423 -0.34 16.00 -21.41
C ALA A 423 1.05 16.53 -21.02
N SER A 424 1.46 17.69 -21.55
CA SER A 424 2.71 18.38 -21.18
C SER A 424 2.58 19.29 -19.96
N GLY A 425 1.40 19.37 -19.34
CA GLY A 425 1.16 20.09 -18.09
C GLY A 425 0.75 21.55 -18.25
N ILE A 426 0.35 21.96 -19.45
CA ILE A 426 -0.29 23.25 -19.68
C ILE A 426 -1.71 23.21 -19.11
N SER A 427 -2.05 24.20 -18.30
CA SER A 427 -3.37 24.31 -17.69
C SER A 427 -4.38 24.78 -18.74
N LEU A 428 -5.29 23.89 -19.13
CA LEU A 428 -6.37 24.17 -20.07
C LEU A 428 -7.73 23.95 -19.40
N ASP A 429 -8.73 24.74 -19.79
CA ASP A 429 -10.11 24.57 -19.32
C ASP A 429 -10.82 23.52 -20.19
N VAL A 430 -10.57 22.25 -19.85
CA VAL A 430 -11.08 21.08 -20.58
C VAL A 430 -12.04 20.32 -19.68
N ALA A 431 -13.13 19.81 -20.27
CA ALA A 431 -14.07 18.95 -19.57
C ALA A 431 -13.32 17.71 -19.05
N SER A 432 -13.35 17.51 -17.74
CA SER A 432 -12.66 16.42 -17.07
C SER A 432 -13.55 15.73 -16.05
N GLN A 433 -13.32 14.44 -15.85
CA GLN A 433 -14.04 13.62 -14.89
C GLN A 433 -13.12 12.61 -14.22
N THR A 434 -13.49 12.16 -13.02
CA THR A 434 -12.79 11.08 -12.33
C THR A 434 -12.83 9.81 -13.17
N ALA A 435 -11.73 9.05 -13.15
CA ALA A 435 -11.56 7.85 -13.97
C ALA A 435 -11.36 6.60 -13.10
N ASP A 436 -11.91 5.47 -13.54
CA ASP A 436 -11.54 4.14 -13.07
C ASP A 436 -10.66 3.49 -14.15
N LEU A 437 -9.35 3.68 -14.03
CA LEU A 437 -8.40 3.28 -15.07
C LEU A 437 -8.30 1.76 -15.22
N GLU A 438 -8.50 1.00 -14.14
CA GLU A 438 -8.48 -0.47 -14.20
C GLU A 438 -9.65 -0.98 -15.03
N ARG A 439 -10.86 -0.45 -14.78
CA ARG A 439 -12.05 -0.79 -15.56
C ARG A 439 -11.90 -0.38 -17.03
N LEU A 440 -11.45 0.84 -17.30
CA LEU A 440 -11.31 1.35 -18.67
C LEU A 440 -10.26 0.58 -19.48
N ALA A 441 -9.17 0.15 -18.83
CA ALA A 441 -8.16 -0.69 -19.46
C ALA A 441 -8.67 -2.11 -19.75
N ALA A 442 -9.52 -2.67 -18.88
CA ALA A 442 -10.14 -3.97 -19.08
C ALA A 442 -11.14 -3.94 -20.26
N ASP A 443 -11.98 -2.90 -20.35
CA ASP A 443 -12.97 -2.74 -21.41
C ASP A 443 -12.29 -2.59 -22.80
N ALA A 444 -11.16 -1.88 -22.87
CA ALA A 444 -10.39 -1.70 -24.11
C ALA A 444 -9.83 -3.03 -24.69
N ASN A 445 -9.57 -4.02 -23.84
CA ASN A 445 -9.11 -5.35 -24.27
C ASN A 445 -10.24 -6.28 -24.74
N GLY A 446 -11.51 -5.88 -24.57
CA GLY A 446 -12.69 -6.68 -24.89
C GLY A 446 -13.44 -6.28 -26.18
N GLN A 447 -13.05 -5.18 -26.83
CA GLN A 447 -13.73 -4.68 -28.03
C GLN A 447 -13.01 -5.14 -29.30
N ASN A 448 -13.65 -6.06 -30.05
CA ASN A 448 -13.45 -6.15 -31.49
C ASN A 448 -14.08 -4.91 -32.13
N GLU A 449 -13.34 -4.25 -33.01
CA GLU A 449 -13.75 -3.11 -33.82
C GLU A 449 -15.05 -3.43 -34.59
N ASN A 450 -16.18 -2.92 -34.11
CA ASN A 450 -17.36 -2.68 -34.93
C ASN A 450 -17.54 -1.16 -34.98
N GLU A 451 -16.87 -0.53 -35.95
CA GLU A 451 -17.10 0.86 -36.30
C GLU A 451 -18.40 0.96 -37.10
N ASP A 452 -19.48 1.38 -36.45
CA ASP A 452 -20.61 2.02 -37.13
C ASP A 452 -20.31 3.51 -37.24
N GLU A 453 -19.98 3.95 -38.45
CA GLU A 453 -19.77 5.34 -38.82
C GLU A 453 -21.05 6.18 -38.54
N LYS A 454 -20.99 7.00 -37.50
CA LYS A 454 -21.73 8.26 -37.44
C LYS A 454 -20.73 9.37 -37.15
N GLU A 455 -20.90 10.50 -37.83
CA GLU A 455 -20.10 11.73 -37.65
C GLU A 455 -20.26 12.28 -36.22
N GLU A 456 -19.63 11.64 -35.24
CA GLU A 456 -19.44 12.19 -33.91
C GLU A 456 -18.18 13.07 -33.91
N LYS A 457 -18.27 14.23 -33.25
CA LYS A 457 -17.13 15.13 -33.05
C LYS A 457 -15.97 14.32 -32.47
N LYS A 458 -14.84 14.26 -33.19
CA LYS A 458 -13.65 13.53 -32.76
C LYS A 458 -13.13 14.09 -31.43
N ILE A 459 -13.24 13.29 -30.36
CA ILE A 459 -12.73 13.60 -29.03
C ILE A 459 -11.33 13.00 -28.91
N TYR A 460 -10.43 13.73 -28.26
CA TYR A 460 -9.07 13.30 -27.99
C TYR A 460 -8.91 13.12 -26.47
N PRO A 461 -9.10 11.90 -25.93
CA PRO A 461 -9.01 11.67 -24.50
C PRO A 461 -7.55 11.73 -24.03
N VAL A 462 -7.33 12.37 -22.88
CA VAL A 462 -6.07 12.32 -22.13
C VAL A 462 -6.36 11.76 -20.76
N TYR A 463 -5.67 10.69 -20.41
CA TYR A 463 -5.77 10.03 -19.12
C TYR A 463 -4.64 10.53 -18.23
N THR A 464 -4.95 10.93 -17.01
CA THR A 464 -3.94 11.46 -16.07
C THR A 464 -4.08 10.87 -14.69
N THR A 465 -2.96 10.71 -14.00
CA THR A 465 -2.89 10.32 -12.59
C THR A 465 -1.98 11.32 -11.89
N THR A 466 -2.50 12.05 -10.91
CA THR A 466 -1.73 13.05 -10.15
C THR A 466 -1.42 12.56 -8.74
N PHE A 467 -0.13 12.59 -8.39
CA PHE A 467 0.38 12.30 -7.05
C PHE A 467 0.82 13.59 -6.36
N TYR A 468 0.85 13.57 -5.02
CA TYR A 468 1.16 14.76 -4.22
C TYR A 468 2.29 14.50 -3.23
N ILE A 469 3.19 15.47 -3.07
CA ILE A 469 4.19 15.52 -2.00
C ILE A 469 4.02 16.83 -1.25
N GLY A 470 3.63 16.76 0.03
CA GLY A 470 3.58 17.90 0.93
C GLY A 470 4.98 18.30 1.38
N LEU A 471 5.29 19.60 1.37
CA LEU A 471 6.60 20.11 1.74
C LEU A 471 6.54 20.93 3.02
N GLU A 472 7.37 20.54 4.00
CA GLU A 472 7.74 21.40 5.12
C GLU A 472 9.09 22.04 4.81
N LEU A 473 9.16 23.37 4.90
CA LEU A 473 10.36 24.13 4.55
C LEU A 473 11.08 24.62 5.80
N GLU A 474 12.40 24.44 5.86
CA GLU A 474 13.20 24.97 6.95
C GLU A 474 13.37 26.49 6.81
N LYS A 475 13.02 27.22 7.87
CA LYS A 475 13.41 28.63 8.01
C LYS A 475 14.77 28.69 8.70
N LYS A 476 15.85 28.95 7.98
CA LYS A 476 17.11 29.34 8.62
C LYS A 476 16.87 30.58 9.47
N LYS A 477 17.37 30.57 10.72
CA LYS A 477 17.25 31.66 11.69
C LYS A 477 17.61 33.01 11.02
N GLY A 478 16.60 33.85 10.81
CA GLY A 478 16.76 35.23 10.35
C GLY A 478 16.91 35.46 8.84
N GLN A 479 16.87 34.43 7.98
CA GLN A 479 16.90 34.61 6.52
C GLN A 479 15.57 34.19 5.88
N PRO A 480 15.03 34.97 4.92
CA PRO A 480 13.90 34.51 4.14
C PRO A 480 14.28 33.22 3.39
N ILE A 481 13.35 32.27 3.30
CA ILE A 481 13.54 31.04 2.52
C ILE A 481 13.92 31.48 1.10
N LYS A 482 15.18 31.22 0.70
CA LYS A 482 15.61 31.39 -0.69
C LYS A 482 14.66 30.58 -1.57
N LYS A 483 14.32 31.11 -2.75
CA LYS A 483 13.43 30.47 -3.73
C LYS A 483 13.66 28.95 -3.73
N LEU A 484 12.62 28.17 -3.42
CA LEU A 484 12.69 26.72 -3.40
C LEU A 484 13.05 26.23 -4.81
N ASP A 485 14.28 25.75 -4.96
CA ASP A 485 14.77 25.17 -6.20
C ASP A 485 14.73 23.64 -6.08
N ILE A 486 13.89 23.03 -6.92
CA ILE A 486 13.73 21.59 -7.04
C ILE A 486 14.08 21.10 -8.45
N SER A 487 14.81 21.91 -9.23
CA SER A 487 15.13 21.60 -10.62
C SER A 487 15.97 20.33 -10.73
N TRP A 488 16.99 20.17 -9.87
CA TRP A 488 17.82 18.96 -9.84
C TRP A 488 17.03 17.69 -9.46
N PRO A 489 16.29 17.64 -8.34
CA PRO A 489 15.47 16.47 -8.01
C PRO A 489 14.43 16.14 -9.09
N ALA A 490 13.79 17.16 -9.68
CA ALA A 490 12.81 16.97 -10.75
C ALA A 490 13.45 16.39 -12.01
N GLN A 491 14.61 16.91 -12.43
CA GLN A 491 15.33 16.44 -13.60
C GLN A 491 15.74 14.97 -13.46
N GLU A 492 16.34 14.59 -12.32
CA GLU A 492 16.71 13.19 -12.08
C GLU A 492 15.49 12.26 -12.07
N PHE A 493 14.36 12.74 -11.54
CA PHE A 493 13.11 11.97 -11.56
C PHE A 493 12.58 11.76 -12.97
N TYR A 494 12.59 12.80 -13.82
CA TYR A 494 12.21 12.66 -15.22
C TYR A 494 13.11 11.68 -15.95
N GLU A 495 14.43 11.79 -15.79
CA GLU A 495 15.39 10.85 -16.39
C GLU A 495 15.17 9.42 -15.92
N LEU A 496 14.82 9.22 -14.64
CA LEU A 496 14.50 7.91 -14.10
C LEU A 496 13.21 7.31 -14.72
N CYS A 497 12.19 8.13 -14.96
CA CYS A 497 10.94 7.68 -15.60
C CYS A 497 11.16 7.38 -17.09
N LYS A 498 11.96 8.20 -17.79
CA LYS A 498 12.30 8.05 -19.21
C LYS A 498 13.14 6.80 -19.53
N LYS A 499 13.74 6.16 -18.52
CA LYS A 499 14.46 4.87 -18.66
C LYS A 499 13.53 3.66 -18.82
N TRP A 500 12.22 3.85 -18.82
CA TRP A 500 11.30 2.75 -19.08
C TRP A 500 11.39 2.31 -20.53
N ASP A 501 11.55 1.00 -20.77
CA ASP A 501 11.77 0.45 -22.12
C ASP A 501 10.59 0.71 -23.09
N ARG A 502 9.40 1.03 -22.57
CA ARG A 502 8.20 1.39 -23.36
C ARG A 502 7.92 2.90 -23.37
N TYR A 503 8.86 3.72 -22.91
CA TYR A 503 8.69 5.17 -22.92
C TYR A 503 8.64 5.68 -24.37
N ASP A 504 7.56 6.38 -24.70
CA ASP A 504 7.39 7.11 -25.95
C ASP A 504 6.82 8.50 -25.59
N GLU A 505 7.60 9.55 -25.85
CA GLU A 505 7.23 10.93 -25.54
C GLU A 505 5.99 11.42 -26.29
N THR A 506 5.61 10.74 -27.38
CA THR A 506 4.39 11.04 -28.12
C THR A 506 3.14 10.43 -27.48
N GLN A 507 3.31 9.43 -26.60
CA GLN A 507 2.23 8.64 -25.99
C GLN A 507 2.07 8.89 -24.50
N VAL A 508 3.18 9.11 -23.79
CA VAL A 508 3.22 9.26 -22.34
C VAL A 508 4.08 10.46 -21.93
N ASN A 509 3.69 11.12 -20.85
CA ASN A 509 4.45 12.25 -20.31
C ASN A 509 4.34 12.32 -18.78
N VAL A 510 5.30 12.97 -18.12
CA VAL A 510 5.28 13.24 -16.69
C VAL A 510 5.80 14.64 -16.40
N PHE A 511 5.10 15.38 -15.55
CA PHE A 511 5.50 16.73 -15.16
C PHE A 511 5.26 17.00 -13.67
N ILE A 512 6.05 17.91 -13.11
CA ILE A 512 6.04 18.31 -11.71
C ILE A 512 5.69 19.79 -11.61
N LYS A 513 4.67 20.12 -10.81
CA LYS A 513 4.23 21.49 -10.53
C LYS A 513 4.27 21.76 -9.03
N ASN A 514 4.97 22.83 -8.63
CA ASN A 514 4.88 23.34 -7.26
C ASN A 514 3.62 24.20 -7.12
N THR A 515 2.77 23.88 -6.15
CA THR A 515 1.53 24.59 -5.87
C THR A 515 1.43 24.97 -4.39
N ARG A 516 0.73 26.08 -4.11
CA ARG A 516 0.35 26.43 -2.74
C ARG A 516 -0.91 25.69 -2.35
N ASN A 517 -1.10 25.44 -1.06
CA ASN A 517 -2.30 24.80 -0.52
C ASN A 517 -3.63 25.44 -0.99
N VAL A 518 -3.67 26.77 -1.07
CA VAL A 518 -4.82 27.54 -1.58
C VAL A 518 -5.15 27.30 -3.05
N ASN A 519 -4.20 26.75 -3.82
CA ASN A 519 -4.32 26.47 -5.25
C ASN A 519 -4.39 24.96 -5.53
N LEU A 520 -4.54 24.11 -4.51
CA LEU A 520 -4.81 22.70 -4.70
C LEU A 520 -6.16 22.54 -5.43
N PRO A 521 -6.30 21.56 -6.32
CA PRO A 521 -7.55 21.38 -7.04
C PRO A 521 -8.62 20.77 -6.13
N ASP A 522 -9.90 20.99 -6.42
CA ASP A 522 -10.96 20.72 -5.45
C ASP A 522 -11.18 19.21 -5.19
N GLU A 523 -10.79 18.35 -6.14
CA GLU A 523 -10.90 16.89 -6.00
C GLU A 523 -10.09 16.26 -4.84
N VAL A 524 -9.11 16.98 -4.28
CA VAL A 524 -8.32 16.46 -3.15
C VAL A 524 -9.04 16.62 -1.81
N PHE A 525 -10.14 17.37 -1.79
CA PHE A 525 -10.97 17.62 -0.62
C PHE A 525 -12.24 16.78 -0.69
N GLU A 526 -12.57 16.10 0.40
CA GLU A 526 -13.83 15.35 0.49
C GLU A 526 -15.04 16.30 0.57
N PRO A 527 -16.25 15.85 0.18
CA PRO A 527 -17.47 16.64 0.35
C PRO A 527 -17.61 17.17 1.79
N GLY A 528 -17.65 18.49 1.94
CA GLY A 528 -17.74 19.16 3.24
C GLY A 528 -16.41 19.63 3.83
N GLU A 529 -15.25 19.26 3.25
CA GLU A 529 -13.97 19.84 3.63
C GLU A 529 -13.78 21.23 3.00
N GLU A 530 -13.52 22.25 3.85
CA GLU A 530 -13.18 23.57 3.34
C GLU A 530 -11.73 23.62 2.85
N LYS A 531 -11.56 24.12 1.63
CA LYS A 531 -10.26 24.44 1.06
C LYS A 531 -9.56 25.55 1.87
N PRO A 532 -8.24 25.44 2.10
CA PRO A 532 -7.48 26.50 2.74
C PRO A 532 -7.66 27.85 2.03
N LYS A 533 -8.02 28.90 2.77
CA LYS A 533 -8.19 30.25 2.25
C LYS A 533 -6.91 31.06 2.45
N SER A 534 -6.58 31.94 1.50
CA SER A 534 -5.49 32.89 1.68
C SER A 534 -5.80 33.79 2.87
N SER A 535 -4.89 33.88 3.85
CA SER A 535 -4.99 34.88 4.90
C SER A 535 -4.93 36.26 4.23
N LYS A 536 -6.05 37.00 4.19
CA LYS A 536 -6.06 38.39 3.73
C LYS A 536 -4.96 39.12 4.51
N LYS A 537 -3.96 39.67 3.80
CA LYS A 537 -3.05 40.65 4.41
C LYS A 537 -3.95 41.74 4.98
N ARG A 538 -3.97 41.94 6.30
CA ARG A 538 -4.43 43.20 6.86
C ARG A 538 -3.58 44.27 6.16
N SER A 539 -4.20 45.09 5.31
CA SER A 539 -3.53 46.25 4.77
C SER A 539 -3.17 47.12 5.96
N TYR A 540 -1.87 47.27 6.20
CA TYR A 540 -1.34 48.30 7.06
C TYR A 540 -1.52 49.61 6.28
N ASN A 541 -2.72 50.15 6.33
CA ASN A 541 -3.13 51.46 5.85
C ASN A 541 -4.53 51.67 6.42
N ASP A 542 -4.61 51.98 7.71
CA ASP A 542 -5.27 53.20 8.20
C ASP A 542 -5.24 53.21 9.74
N ALA A 543 -4.46 54.12 10.31
CA ALA A 543 -4.63 54.69 11.65
C ALA A 543 -3.63 55.84 11.77
N GLY A 544 -4.03 56.98 11.21
CA GLY A 544 -3.33 58.25 11.36
C GLY A 544 -3.26 58.73 12.81
N ASN A 545 -2.36 59.71 12.99
CA ASN A 545 -2.33 60.71 14.06
C ASN A 545 -2.65 60.25 15.49
N ASN A 546 -1.59 60.03 16.27
CA ASN A 546 -1.53 60.56 17.63
C ASN A 546 -0.07 60.92 17.98
N ASN A 547 0.26 62.19 17.75
CA ASN A 547 1.39 62.86 18.39
C ASN A 547 0.99 63.16 19.85
N GLU A 548 1.40 62.31 20.79
CA GLU A 548 1.48 62.69 22.21
C GLU A 548 2.79 62.20 22.83
N THR A 549 3.73 63.14 22.91
CA THR A 549 4.61 63.41 24.06
C THR A 549 5.06 62.23 24.94
N MET A 550 6.22 61.65 24.63
CA MET A 550 7.04 60.92 25.61
C MET A 550 7.62 61.90 26.65
N LYS A 551 7.01 61.96 27.84
CA LYS A 551 7.69 62.47 29.06
C LYS A 551 8.54 61.34 29.67
N ARG A 552 9.86 61.53 29.61
CA ARG A 552 10.86 60.79 30.40
C ARG A 552 10.52 60.85 31.90
N GLN A 553 10.28 59.70 32.52
CA GLN A 553 10.42 59.56 33.97
C GLN A 553 11.82 59.07 34.30
N LYS A 554 12.54 59.91 35.06
CA LYS A 554 13.80 59.59 35.73
C LYS A 554 13.52 58.60 36.86
N ILE A 555 14.27 57.50 36.89
CA ILE A 555 14.42 56.67 38.09
C ILE A 555 15.45 57.36 38.98
N SER A 556 15.00 57.80 40.17
CA SER A 556 15.86 58.24 41.26
C SER A 556 16.09 57.04 42.17
N THR A 557 17.36 56.72 42.38
CA THR A 557 17.88 55.96 43.51
C THR A 557 17.52 56.63 44.83
N ALA A 558 16.96 55.84 45.75
CA ALA A 558 17.15 55.90 47.19
C ALA A 558 16.87 54.51 47.75
#